data_AF-A0A497YX17-F1
#
_entry.id   AF-A0A497YX17-F1
#
_cell.length_a   1.000
_cell.length_b   1.000
_cell.length_c   1.000
_cell.angle_alpha   90.00
_cell.angle_beta   90.00
_cell.angle_gamma   90.00
#
_symmetry.space_group_name_H-M   'P 1'
#
loop_
_entity.id
_entity.type
_entity.pdbx_description
1 polymer ?
#
loop_
_entity_poly.entity_id
_entity_poly.type
_entity_poly.pdbx_seq_one_letter_code
_entity_poly.pdbx_strand_id
1 'polypeptide(L)'
;MIWKTNTHKFSATICQRTGKNCPALARMARALANSVGKAGPTTTAGFGIEGSCDLTHCTSGCTARFRSGPEETRVFCDADSDVAIDHLDSYADLMFGTDSRPIPAGTLSRPPCAMLEVLALSGNTRAQAEYRPSA
;
A
#
# COMPACT_ATOMS: atom_id res chain seq x y z
N MET A 1 -0.75 -10.83 8.34
CA MET A 1 -2.15 -11.18 7.97
C MET A 1 -2.27 -11.09 6.46
N ILE A 2 -2.90 -12.07 5.79
CA ILE A 2 -3.15 -12.03 4.35
C ILE A 2 -4.63 -12.29 4.12
N TRP A 3 -5.29 -11.46 3.33
CA TRP A 3 -6.71 -11.64 2.98
C TRP A 3 -7.01 -11.12 1.58
N LYS A 4 -8.18 -11.48 1.06
CA LYS A 4 -8.59 -11.17 -0.30
C LYS A 4 -10.04 -10.69 -0.32
N THR A 5 -10.33 -9.75 -1.20
CA THR A 5 -11.69 -9.33 -1.59
C THR A 5 -11.89 -9.71 -3.06
N ASN A 6 -13.06 -9.40 -3.64
CA ASN A 6 -13.26 -9.67 -5.07
C ASN A 6 -12.34 -8.84 -5.98
N THR A 7 -11.88 -7.68 -5.51
CA THR A 7 -11.13 -6.71 -6.32
C THR A 7 -9.67 -6.54 -5.90
N HIS A 8 -9.30 -6.88 -4.65
CA HIS A 8 -7.97 -6.66 -4.12
C HIS A 8 -7.48 -7.80 -3.23
N LYS A 9 -6.18 -8.08 -3.26
CA LYS A 9 -5.43 -8.88 -2.28
C LYS A 9 -4.72 -7.94 -1.32
N PHE A 10 -4.71 -8.30 -0.04
CA PHE A 10 -4.07 -7.54 1.03
C PHE A 10 -3.05 -8.40 1.75
N SER A 11 -1.87 -7.84 2.00
CA SER A 11 -0.78 -8.43 2.77
C SER A 11 -0.34 -7.43 3.83
N ALA A 12 -0.27 -7.85 5.10
CA ALA A 12 0.14 -6.97 6.19
C ALA A 12 1.13 -7.66 7.14
N THR A 13 2.13 -6.90 7.61
CA THR A 13 3.04 -7.36 8.66
C THR A 13 2.41 -7.18 10.05
N ILE A 14 3.01 -7.84 11.05
CA ILE A 14 2.68 -7.61 12.46
C ILE A 14 3.33 -6.30 12.89
N CYS A 15 2.63 -5.50 13.70
CA CYS A 15 3.20 -4.29 14.28
C CYS A 15 4.30 -4.64 15.28
N GLN A 16 5.53 -4.24 15.01
CA GLN A 16 6.70 -4.48 15.85
C GLN A 16 6.60 -3.76 17.20
N ARG A 17 5.80 -2.68 17.30
CA ARG A 17 5.59 -1.95 18.56
C ARG A 17 4.59 -2.66 19.49
N THR A 18 3.58 -3.34 18.96
CA THR A 18 2.49 -3.94 19.75
C THR A 18 2.44 -5.45 19.73
N GLY A 19 3.20 -6.10 18.83
CA GLY A 19 3.16 -7.54 18.59
C GLY A 19 1.84 -8.06 17.98
N LYS A 20 0.96 -7.16 17.52
CA LYS A 20 -0.38 -7.50 17.00
C LYS A 20 -0.62 -6.90 15.61
N ASN A 21 -1.62 -7.39 14.90
CA ASN A 21 -2.09 -6.75 13.66
C ASN A 21 -2.62 -5.34 13.98
N CYS A 22 -2.33 -4.36 13.13
CA CYS A 22 -2.82 -2.99 13.28
C CYS A 22 -4.16 -2.80 12.52
N PRO A 23 -5.31 -2.68 13.21
CA PRO A 23 -6.60 -2.50 12.55
C PRO A 23 -6.75 -1.12 11.89
N ALA A 24 -6.10 -0.07 12.40
CA ALA A 24 -6.12 1.25 11.76
C ALA A 24 -5.40 1.23 10.41
N LEU A 25 -4.25 0.56 10.33
CA LEU A 25 -3.53 0.32 9.07
C LEU A 25 -4.41 -0.40 8.04
N ALA A 26 -5.07 -1.50 8.44
CA ALA A 26 -5.96 -2.24 7.56
C ALA A 26 -7.14 -1.41 7.04
N ARG A 27 -7.75 -0.58 7.91
CA ARG A 27 -8.84 0.34 7.51
C ARG A 27 -8.36 1.42 6.55
N MET A 28 -7.20 2.03 6.83
CA MET A 28 -6.60 3.06 5.99
C MET A 28 -6.30 2.52 4.58
N ALA A 29 -5.61 1.38 4.48
CA ALA A 29 -5.26 0.81 3.19
C ALA A 29 -6.51 0.46 2.35
N ARG A 30 -7.57 -0.04 2.99
CA ARG A 30 -8.86 -0.28 2.31
C ARG A 30 -9.49 1.02 1.83
N ALA A 31 -9.44 2.09 2.62
CA ALA A 31 -9.98 3.39 2.22
C ALA A 31 -9.22 4.00 1.05
N LEU A 32 -7.89 3.88 1.03
CA LEU A 32 -7.03 4.34 -0.07
C LEU A 32 -7.31 3.58 -1.37
N ALA A 33 -7.24 2.24 -1.33
CA ALA A 33 -7.51 1.40 -2.50
C ALA A 33 -8.92 1.65 -3.08
N ASN A 34 -9.93 1.81 -2.22
CA ASN A 34 -11.28 2.16 -2.67
C ASN A 34 -11.36 3.57 -3.29
N SER A 35 -10.62 4.54 -2.75
CA SER A 35 -10.63 5.92 -3.25
C SER A 35 -9.97 5.99 -4.62
N VAL A 36 -8.80 5.36 -4.79
CA VAL A 36 -8.11 5.31 -6.08
C VAL A 36 -8.92 4.51 -7.10
N GLY A 37 -9.50 3.36 -6.71
CA GLY A 37 -10.38 2.59 -7.59
C GLY A 37 -11.61 3.37 -8.09
N LYS A 38 -12.17 4.26 -7.26
CA LYS A 38 -13.28 5.15 -7.67
C LYS A 38 -12.83 6.27 -8.60
N ALA A 39 -11.60 6.77 -8.45
CA ALA A 39 -11.03 7.80 -9.32
C ALA A 39 -10.58 7.26 -10.69
N GLY A 40 -10.31 5.95 -10.79
CA GLY A 40 -9.81 5.28 -12.00
C GLY A 40 -10.52 5.67 -13.31
N PRO A 41 -11.86 5.62 -13.41
CA PRO A 41 -12.58 5.94 -14.65
C PRO A 41 -12.40 7.38 -15.16
N THR A 42 -11.98 8.31 -14.30
CA THR A 42 -11.81 9.73 -14.63
C THR A 42 -10.34 10.17 -14.63
N THR A 43 -9.41 9.23 -14.47
CA THR A 43 -7.98 9.51 -14.35
C THR A 43 -7.18 8.65 -15.34
N THR A 44 -5.90 8.98 -15.52
CA THR A 44 -4.99 8.19 -16.37
C THR A 44 -4.48 6.96 -15.64
N ALA A 45 -3.98 5.96 -16.36
CA ALA A 45 -3.36 4.77 -15.76
C ALA A 45 -2.18 5.09 -14.81
N GLY A 46 -1.50 6.21 -15.00
CA GLY A 46 -0.43 6.68 -14.11
C GLY A 46 -0.89 7.51 -12.90
N PHE A 47 -2.20 7.62 -12.66
CA PHE A 47 -2.71 8.38 -11.52
C PHE A 47 -2.37 7.70 -10.20
N GLY A 48 -1.89 8.47 -9.23
CA GLY A 48 -1.65 7.99 -7.88
C GLY A 48 -1.62 9.14 -6.89
N ILE A 49 -1.70 8.79 -5.62
CA ILE A 49 -1.61 9.72 -4.50
C ILE A 49 -0.53 9.26 -3.53
N GLU A 50 0.19 10.22 -2.97
CA GLU A 50 1.18 10.02 -1.93
C GLU A 50 0.90 10.99 -0.79
N GLY A 51 1.15 10.56 0.44
CA GLY A 51 0.96 11.44 1.58
C GLY A 51 1.28 10.80 2.92
N SER A 52 0.89 11.50 3.97
CA SER A 52 0.99 11.03 5.35
C SER A 52 -0.27 11.36 6.15
N CYS A 53 -0.53 10.59 7.20
CA CYS A 53 -1.60 10.87 8.15
C CYS A 53 -1.31 10.22 9.51
N ASP A 54 -2.01 10.65 10.55
CA ASP A 54 -1.91 10.03 11.87
C ASP A 54 -2.99 8.96 12.07
N LEU A 55 -2.56 7.80 12.56
CA LEU A 55 -3.43 6.68 12.90
C LEU A 55 -3.78 6.69 14.38
N THR A 56 -5.06 6.89 14.68
CA THR A 56 -5.61 6.84 16.03
C THR A 56 -5.88 5.38 16.43
N HIS A 57 -4.83 4.64 16.79
CA HIS A 57 -4.98 3.30 17.37
C HIS A 57 -3.86 2.90 18.33
N CYS A 58 -2.64 3.34 18.07
CA CYS A 58 -1.54 3.18 19.01
C CYS A 58 -1.61 4.27 20.08
N THR A 59 -1.44 3.91 21.36
CA THR A 59 -1.43 4.86 22.50
C THR A 59 -0.35 5.93 22.36
N SER A 60 0.77 5.59 21.72
CA SER A 60 1.90 6.49 21.44
C SER A 60 1.74 7.31 20.15
N GLY A 61 0.59 7.23 19.47
CA GLY A 61 0.43 7.76 18.12
C GLY A 61 1.22 6.96 17.08
N CYS A 62 0.78 7.03 15.82
CA CYS A 62 1.46 6.35 14.72
C CYS A 62 1.22 7.11 13.42
N THR A 63 2.23 7.83 12.95
CA THR A 63 2.18 8.52 11.67
C THR A 63 2.40 7.51 10.55
N ALA A 64 1.43 7.37 9.65
CA ALA A 64 1.52 6.53 8.48
C ALA A 64 1.89 7.36 7.25
N ARG A 65 2.80 6.83 6.43
CA ARG A 65 3.09 7.32 5.08
C ARG A 65 2.53 6.35 4.06
N PHE A 66 2.09 6.82 2.91
CA PHE A 66 1.47 5.94 1.91
C PHE A 66 1.71 6.41 0.49
N ARG A 67 1.66 5.44 -0.42
CA ARG A 67 1.55 5.63 -1.87
C ARG A 67 0.43 4.72 -2.36
N SER A 68 -0.47 5.24 -3.18
CA SER A 68 -1.65 4.52 -3.65
C SER A 68 -1.88 4.84 -5.12
N GLY A 69 -1.79 3.81 -5.96
CA GLY A 69 -2.12 3.83 -7.38
C GLY A 69 -3.17 2.76 -7.71
N PRO A 70 -3.52 2.58 -9.00
CA PRO A 70 -4.61 1.71 -9.43
C PRO A 70 -4.30 0.24 -9.23
N GLU A 71 -3.03 -0.15 -9.38
CA GLU A 71 -2.58 -1.54 -9.27
C GLU A 71 -2.07 -1.88 -7.86
N GLU A 72 -1.52 -0.90 -7.15
CA GLU A 72 -0.87 -1.13 -5.86
C GLU A 72 -1.11 0.01 -4.88
N THR A 73 -1.30 -0.35 -3.61
CA THR A 73 -1.27 0.61 -2.50
C THR A 73 -0.37 0.09 -1.39
N ARG A 74 0.53 0.95 -0.91
CA ARG A 74 1.45 0.67 0.19
C ARG A 74 1.27 1.69 1.29
N VAL A 75 1.27 1.19 2.53
CA VAL A 75 1.16 2.01 3.74
C VAL A 75 2.24 1.59 4.73
N PHE A 76 2.97 2.57 5.25
CA PHE A 76 4.13 2.43 6.12
C PHE A 76 3.87 3.14 7.45
N CYS A 77 3.75 2.38 8.54
CA CYS A 77 3.48 2.93 9.87
C CYS A 77 4.78 3.32 10.59
N ASP A 78 4.82 4.54 11.13
CA ASP A 78 5.95 5.09 11.89
C ASP A 78 7.28 5.06 11.12
N ALA A 79 7.20 5.23 9.80
CA ALA A 79 8.37 5.43 8.96
C ALA A 79 8.97 6.82 9.22
N ASP A 80 10.30 6.93 9.11
CA ASP A 80 11.00 8.20 9.15
C ASP A 80 10.49 9.14 8.04
N SER A 81 10.27 10.42 8.34
CA SER A 81 9.80 11.42 7.36
C SER A 81 10.86 11.76 6.33
N ASP A 82 12.13 11.67 6.70
CA ASP A 82 13.26 12.11 5.87
C ASP A 82 13.67 11.05 4.84
N VAL A 83 13.19 9.82 5.01
CA VAL A 83 13.41 8.72 4.07
C VAL A 83 12.58 8.94 2.81
N ALA A 84 13.21 8.88 1.64
CA ALA A 84 12.48 8.86 0.37
C ALA A 84 11.57 7.63 0.31
N ILE A 85 10.31 7.81 -0.10
CA ILE A 85 9.33 6.74 -0.13
C ILE A 85 9.73 5.57 -1.03
N ASP A 86 10.56 5.81 -2.05
CA ASP A 86 11.10 4.76 -2.94
C ASP A 86 11.99 3.76 -2.17
N HIS A 87 12.66 4.21 -1.10
CA HIS A 87 13.39 3.31 -0.19
C HIS A 87 12.43 2.49 0.69
N LEU A 88 11.27 3.05 1.05
CA LEU A 88 10.22 2.31 1.75
C LEU A 88 9.60 1.25 0.84
N ASP A 89 9.38 1.58 -0.44
CA ASP A 89 8.91 0.64 -1.46
C ASP A 89 9.92 -0.49 -1.68
N SER A 90 11.20 -0.18 -1.82
CA SER A 90 12.26 -1.18 -1.94
C SER A 90 12.30 -2.13 -0.72
N TYR A 91 12.04 -1.60 0.48
CA TYR A 91 11.95 -2.41 1.68
C TYR A 91 10.66 -3.26 1.73
N ALA A 92 9.54 -2.76 1.23
CA ALA A 92 8.31 -3.52 1.07
C ALA A 92 8.48 -4.68 0.08
N ASP A 93 9.21 -4.47 -1.03
CA ASP A 93 9.50 -5.53 -2.01
C ASP A 93 10.23 -6.73 -1.40
N LEU A 94 11.10 -6.49 -0.42
CA LEU A 94 11.76 -7.57 0.32
C LEU A 94 10.80 -8.38 1.20
N MET A 95 9.75 -7.72 1.70
CA MET A 95 8.84 -8.30 2.69
C MET A 95 7.61 -8.94 2.05
N PHE A 96 7.17 -8.43 0.91
CA PHE A 96 5.96 -8.87 0.22
C PHE A 96 6.22 -9.46 -1.18
N GLY A 97 7.31 -9.07 -1.84
CA GLY A 97 7.64 -9.47 -3.19
C GLY A 97 8.15 -10.92 -3.29
N THR A 98 8.02 -11.49 -4.48
CA THR A 98 8.56 -12.82 -4.83
C THR A 98 9.96 -12.74 -5.42
N ASP A 99 10.30 -11.61 -6.04
CA ASP A 99 11.61 -11.33 -6.66
C ASP A 99 12.28 -10.17 -5.92
N SER A 100 12.79 -10.45 -4.73
CA SER A 100 13.42 -9.45 -3.89
C SER A 100 14.83 -9.11 -4.40
N ARG A 101 15.06 -7.84 -4.73
CA ARG A 101 16.41 -7.33 -5.02
C ARG A 101 17.15 -7.07 -3.70
N PRO A 102 18.43 -7.42 -3.57
CA PRO A 102 19.18 -7.15 -2.35
C PRO A 102 19.26 -5.64 -2.11
N ILE A 103 18.97 -5.19 -0.88
CA ILE A 103 19.21 -3.82 -0.44
C ILE A 103 20.43 -3.78 0.48
N PRO A 104 21.24 -2.71 0.46
CA PRO A 104 22.30 -2.52 1.43
C PRO A 104 21.78 -2.50 2.87
N ALA A 105 22.52 -3.14 3.78
CA ALA A 105 22.25 -3.03 5.21
C ALA A 105 22.30 -1.55 5.63
N GLY A 106 21.37 -1.14 6.50
CA GLY A 106 21.30 0.25 6.97
C GLY A 106 20.62 1.24 6.01
N THR A 107 20.09 0.78 4.86
CA THR A 107 19.26 1.63 3.96
C THR A 107 18.13 2.32 4.72
N LEU A 108 17.54 1.63 5.70
CA LEU A 108 16.60 2.22 6.66
C LEU A 108 17.20 2.12 8.05
N SER A 109 17.52 3.26 8.67
CA SER A 109 17.97 3.31 10.07
C SER A 109 16.84 2.95 11.03
N ARG A 110 15.59 3.28 10.68
CA ARG A 110 14.38 2.92 11.42
C ARG A 110 13.32 2.37 10.45
N PRO A 111 13.16 1.03 10.35
CA PRO A 111 12.15 0.45 9.48
C PRO A 111 10.73 0.77 10.01
N PRO A 112 9.71 0.78 9.14
CA PRO A 112 8.33 0.97 9.56
C PRO A 112 7.93 -0.08 10.60
N CYS A 113 7.25 0.34 11.66
CA CYS A 113 6.81 -0.58 12.70
C CYS A 113 5.74 -1.57 12.20
N ALA A 114 4.99 -1.22 11.15
CA ALA A 114 4.06 -2.09 10.45
C ALA A 114 3.95 -1.64 8.99
N MET A 115 3.62 -2.57 8.09
CA MET A 115 3.44 -2.31 6.67
C MET A 115 2.25 -3.08 6.13
N LEU A 116 1.64 -2.55 5.08
CA LEU A 116 0.56 -3.20 4.37
C LEU A 116 0.64 -2.90 2.88
N GLU A 117 0.54 -3.95 2.06
CA GLU A 117 0.45 -3.91 0.61
C GLU A 117 -0.95 -4.37 0.17
N VAL A 118 -1.54 -3.62 -0.76
CA VAL A 118 -2.76 -3.96 -1.46
C VAL A 118 -2.43 -4.09 -2.93
N LEU A 119 -2.73 -5.25 -3.51
CA LEU A 119 -2.61 -5.48 -4.95
C LEU A 119 -4.00 -5.59 -5.56
N ALA A 120 -4.26 -4.85 -6.64
CA ALA A 120 -5.44 -5.05 -7.44
C ALA A 120 -5.43 -6.46 -8.04
N LEU A 121 -6.59 -7.12 -8.00
CA LEU A 121 -6.77 -8.37 -8.71
C LEU A 121 -7.16 -8.03 -10.13
N SER A 122 -6.40 -8.51 -11.10
CA SER A 122 -6.75 -8.40 -12.52
C SER A 122 -8.08 -9.12 -12.77
N GLY A 123 -9.16 -8.38 -12.62
CA GLY A 123 -10.52 -8.89 -12.60
C GLY A 123 -11.51 -7.82 -13.06
N ASN A 124 -11.18 -7.05 -14.10
CA ASN A 124 -12.16 -6.46 -15.04
C ASN A 124 -11.57 -5.66 -16.21
N THR A 125 -10.27 -5.43 -16.30
CA THR A 125 -9.69 -4.64 -17.41
C THR A 125 -9.84 -5.29 -18.79
N ARG A 126 -9.99 -6.62 -18.85
CA ARG A 126 -10.25 -7.32 -20.13
C ARG A 126 -11.64 -7.04 -20.72
N ALA A 127 -12.65 -6.75 -19.90
CA ALA A 127 -14.02 -6.53 -20.39
C ALA A 127 -14.26 -5.10 -20.93
N GLN A 128 -13.39 -4.14 -20.63
CA GLN A 128 -13.52 -2.75 -21.10
C GLN A 128 -12.73 -2.47 -22.39
N ALA A 129 -11.72 -3.30 -22.72
CA ALA A 129 -10.99 -3.18 -23.98
C ALA A 129 -11.80 -3.67 -25.20
N GLU A 130 -12.87 -4.43 -24.99
CA GLU A 130 -13.72 -5.01 -26.06
C GLU A 130 -14.92 -4.13 -26.47
N TYR A 131 -15.23 -3.05 -25.76
CA TYR A 131 -16.26 -2.09 -26.19
C TYR A 131 -15.63 -0.87 -26.86
N ARG A 132 -15.17 -1.06 -28.10
CA ARG A 132 -14.99 0.03 -29.06
C ARG A 132 -16.14 -0.05 -30.07
N PRO A 133 -17.20 0.76 -29.96
CA PRO A 133 -18.23 0.80 -31.00
C PRO A 133 -17.58 1.34 -32.27
N SER A 134 -17.65 0.53 -33.33
CA SER A 134 -17.24 0.89 -34.67
C SER A 134 -18.07 2.09 -35.15
N ALA A 135 -17.40 3.19 -35.48
CA ALA A 135 -17.93 4.26 -36.33
C ALA A 135 -17.18 4.21 -37.65
#